data_AF-A0A838KZM3-F1
#
_entry.id   AF-A0A838KZM3-F1
#
_cell.length_a   1.000
_cell.length_b   1.000
_cell.length_c   1.000
_cell.angle_alpha   90.00
_cell.angle_beta   90.00
_cell.angle_gamma   90.00
#
_symmetry.space_group_name_H-M   'P 1'
#
loop_
_entity.id
_entity.type
_entity.pdbx_description
1 polymer ?
#
loop_
_entity_poly.entity_id
_entity_poly.type
_entity_poly.pdbx_seq_one_letter_code
_entity_poly.pdbx_strand_id
1 'polypeptide(L)'
;MNGVVAGGVAFLVAGAFVPLLVRFAVGRNLLDVPNLRSSHEVPTPRLGGVAIFIGTLAGVTLLRPEGLWPLLAAAALIWAVGLADDLSNLHFGVKAALQALAAVGLLLFYPPTILS
;
A
#
# COMPACT_ATOMS: atom_id res chain seq x y z
N MET A 1 -21.98 -5.56 -7.10
CA MET A 1 -21.92 -5.11 -5.70
C MET A 1 -21.79 -3.59 -5.70
N ASN A 2 -22.48 -2.86 -4.82
CA ASN A 2 -22.39 -1.39 -4.80
C ASN A 2 -21.02 -0.93 -4.30
N GLY A 3 -20.41 0.09 -4.95
CA GLY A 3 -19.11 0.64 -4.57
C GLY A 3 -19.03 1.08 -3.11
N VAL A 4 -20.13 1.59 -2.56
CA VAL A 4 -20.25 1.97 -1.15
C VAL A 4 -20.05 0.78 -0.21
N VAL A 5 -20.60 -0.39 -0.54
CA VAL A 5 -20.46 -1.60 0.27
C VAL A 5 -19.01 -2.08 0.24
N ALA A 6 -18.39 -2.11 -0.94
CA ALA A 6 -16.99 -2.51 -1.07
C ALA A 6 -16.05 -1.56 -0.32
N GLY A 7 -16.29 -0.24 -0.40
CA GLY A 7 -15.54 0.76 0.37
C GLY A 7 -15.74 0.60 1.88
N GLY A 8 -16.97 0.34 2.33
CA GLY A 8 -17.28 0.06 3.72
C GLY A 8 -16.54 -1.17 4.24
N VAL A 9 -16.51 -2.27 3.47
CA VAL A 9 -15.75 -3.46 3.84
C VAL A 9 -14.25 -3.18 3.87
N ALA A 10 -13.70 -2.46 2.88
CA ALA A 10 -12.30 -2.08 2.86
C ALA A 10 -11.90 -1.29 4.11
N PHE A 11 -12.73 -0.33 4.52
CA PHE A 11 -12.54 0.47 5.72
C PHE A 11 -12.55 -0.38 7.00
N LEU A 12 -13.57 -1.24 7.15
CA LEU A 12 -13.70 -2.11 8.33
C LEU A 12 -12.56 -3.11 8.43
N VAL A 13 -12.17 -3.74 7.32
CA VAL A 13 -11.05 -4.69 7.28
C VAL A 13 -9.74 -3.98 7.61
N ALA A 14 -9.44 -2.84 6.98
CA ALA A 14 -8.24 -2.09 7.29
C ALA A 14 -8.22 -1.69 8.79
N GLY A 15 -9.31 -1.12 9.29
CA GLY A 15 -9.44 -0.71 10.70
C GLY A 15 -9.27 -1.87 11.70
N ALA A 16 -9.78 -3.06 11.38
CA ALA A 16 -9.61 -4.24 12.20
C ALA A 16 -8.16 -4.75 12.24
N PHE A 17 -7.40 -4.59 11.15
CA PHE A 17 -6.00 -4.99 11.07
C PHE A 17 -5.04 -4.00 11.73
N VAL A 18 -5.40 -2.71 11.85
CA VAL A 18 -4.57 -1.69 12.50
C VAL A 18 -4.09 -2.10 13.90
N PRO A 19 -4.93 -2.48 14.88
CA PRO A 19 -4.45 -2.82 16.22
C PRO A 19 -3.50 -4.02 16.24
N LEU A 20 -3.69 -5.00 15.36
CA LEU A 20 -2.78 -6.14 15.21
C LEU A 20 -1.40 -5.68 14.70
N LEU A 21 -1.39 -4.83 13.67
CA LEU A 21 -0.16 -4.30 13.08
C LEU A 21 0.58 -3.36 14.04
N VAL A 22 -0.14 -2.54 14.82
CA VAL A 22 0.45 -1.70 15.87
C VAL A 22 1.17 -2.56 16.91
N ARG A 23 0.52 -3.62 17.41
CA ARG A 23 1.15 -4.54 18.37
C ARG A 23 2.39 -5.22 17.79
N PHE A 24 2.31 -5.64 16.52
CA PHE A 24 3.44 -6.24 15.82
C PHE A 24 4.61 -5.26 15.63
N ALA A 25 4.33 -4.04 15.18
CA ALA A 25 5.33 -3.00 14.95
C ALA A 25 6.04 -2.60 16.24
N VAL A 26 5.30 -2.39 17.33
CA VAL A 26 5.86 -2.11 18.66
C VAL A 26 6.74 -3.27 19.13
N GLY A 27 6.27 -4.52 19.01
CA GLY A 27 7.02 -5.71 19.42
C GLY A 27 8.31 -5.96 18.60
N ARG A 28 8.39 -5.40 17.38
CA ARG A 28 9.57 -5.49 16.50
C ARG A 28 10.40 -4.21 16.45
N ASN A 29 10.08 -3.21 17.27
CA ASN A 29 10.69 -1.87 17.25
C ASN A 29 10.67 -1.21 15.85
N LEU A 30 9.63 -1.47 15.07
CA LEU A 30 9.37 -0.84 13.77
C LEU A 30 8.63 0.48 13.98
N LEU A 31 9.28 1.40 14.69
CA LEU A 31 8.71 2.69 15.06
C LEU A 31 9.41 3.80 14.28
N ASP A 32 8.63 4.76 13.79
CA ASP A 32 9.14 5.99 13.22
C ASP A 32 9.43 7.00 14.33
N VAL A 33 10.70 7.06 14.73
CA VAL A 33 11.17 7.97 15.75
C VAL A 33 11.20 9.39 15.17
N PRO A 34 10.60 10.37 15.86
CA PRO A 34 10.52 11.74 15.36
C PRO A 34 11.91 12.34 15.15
N ASN A 35 12.08 13.04 14.03
CA ASN A 35 13.28 13.77 13.65
C ASN A 35 12.95 15.25 13.40
N LEU A 36 13.95 16.06 13.04
CA LEU A 36 13.80 17.50 12.76
C LEU A 36 12.79 17.84 11.63
N ARG A 37 12.28 16.82 10.93
CA ARG A 37 11.35 16.90 9.79
C ARG A 37 9.99 16.26 10.10
N SER A 38 9.83 15.65 11.27
CA SER A 38 8.63 14.92 11.66
C SER A 38 7.54 15.87 12.16
N SER A 39 6.29 15.62 11.78
CA SER A 39 5.11 16.35 12.27
C SER A 39 4.50 15.73 13.54
N HIS A 40 4.97 14.55 13.93
CA HIS A 40 4.59 13.83 15.14
C HIS A 40 5.64 13.99 16.23
N GLU A 41 5.20 14.10 17.48
CA GLU A 41 6.09 14.18 18.65
C GLU A 41 6.31 12.81 19.31
N VAL A 42 5.46 11.83 18.99
CA VAL A 42 5.46 10.50 19.61
C VAL A 42 5.82 9.45 18.56
N PRO A 43 6.74 8.49 18.83
CA PRO A 43 7.08 7.43 17.88
C PRO A 43 5.83 6.70 17.36
N THR A 44 5.65 6.68 16.04
CA THR A 44 4.48 6.08 15.41
C THR A 44 4.81 4.72 14.79
N PRO A 45 3.91 3.72 14.88
CA PRO A 45 4.11 2.44 14.23
C PRO A 45 4.24 2.57 12.70
N ARG A 46 5.33 2.04 12.14
CA ARG A 46 5.45 1.79 10.71
C ARG A 46 4.58 0.57 10.36
N LEU A 47 4.21 0.36 9.09
CA LEU A 47 3.30 -0.71 8.59
C LEU A 47 1.81 -0.34 8.39
N GLY A 48 1.41 0.92 8.51
CA GLY A 48 0.03 1.33 8.21
C GLY A 48 -0.44 0.97 6.79
N GLY A 49 0.49 1.01 5.82
CA GLY A 49 0.22 0.61 4.43
C GLY A 49 -0.20 -0.86 4.27
N VAL A 50 0.20 -1.76 5.18
CA VAL A 50 -0.22 -3.17 5.17
C VAL A 50 -1.73 -3.27 5.43
N ALA A 51 -2.25 -2.51 6.41
CA ALA A 51 -3.68 -2.47 6.71
C ALA A 51 -4.50 -1.99 5.51
N ILE A 52 -4.04 -0.90 4.87
CA ILE A 52 -4.71 -0.30 3.71
C ILE A 52 -4.72 -1.27 2.53
N PHE A 53 -3.61 -1.96 2.26
CA PHE A 53 -3.53 -2.90 1.15
C PHE A 53 -4.43 -4.12 1.36
N ILE A 54 -4.47 -4.70 2.56
CA ILE A 54 -5.38 -5.80 2.91
C ILE A 54 -6.84 -5.35 2.77
N GLY A 55 -7.19 -4.16 3.28
CA GLY A 55 -8.53 -3.60 3.12
C GLY A 55 -8.91 -3.38 1.65
N THR A 56 -7.98 -2.87 0.85
CA THR A 56 -8.16 -2.65 -0.59
C THR A 56 -8.42 -3.95 -1.32
N LEU A 57 -7.62 -4.99 -1.05
CA LEU A 57 -7.83 -6.32 -1.63
C LEU A 57 -9.21 -6.88 -1.25
N ALA A 58 -9.63 -6.74 0.00
CA ALA A 58 -10.98 -7.15 0.41
C ALA A 58 -12.06 -6.43 -0.40
N GLY A 59 -11.99 -5.10 -0.51
CA GLY A 59 -12.95 -4.31 -1.32
C GLY A 59 -12.96 -4.70 -2.79
N VAL A 60 -11.78 -4.91 -3.39
CA VAL A 60 -11.64 -5.31 -4.81
C VAL A 60 -12.23 -6.70 -5.05
N THR A 61 -12.00 -7.66 -4.14
CA THR A 61 -12.55 -9.02 -4.28
C THR A 61 -14.09 -9.04 -4.26
N LEU A 62 -14.71 -8.08 -3.56
CA LEU A 62 -16.16 -7.88 -3.53
C LEU A 62 -16.69 -7.22 -4.81
N LEU A 63 -15.94 -6.28 -5.39
CA LEU A 63 -16.32 -5.61 -6.64
C LEU A 63 -16.19 -6.54 -7.86
N ARG A 64 -15.23 -7.48 -7.83
CA ARG A 64 -14.89 -8.36 -8.95
C ARG A 64 -14.72 -7.59 -10.28
N PRO A 65 -13.88 -6.55 -10.31
CA PRO A 65 -13.71 -5.74 -11.50
C PRO A 65 -13.02 -6.56 -12.61
N GLU A 66 -13.53 -6.47 -13.83
CA GLU A 66 -12.89 -7.06 -15.00
C GLU A 66 -11.74 -6.17 -15.50
N GLY A 67 -10.66 -6.78 -15.99
CA GLY A 67 -9.53 -6.05 -16.60
C GLY A 67 -8.63 -5.28 -15.62
N LEU A 68 -8.91 -5.28 -14.31
CA LEU A 68 -8.16 -4.48 -13.33
C LEU A 68 -6.84 -5.14 -12.87
N TRP A 69 -6.54 -6.36 -13.33
CA TRP A 69 -5.37 -7.12 -12.89
C TRP A 69 -4.02 -6.42 -13.13
N PRO A 70 -3.76 -5.65 -14.22
CA PRO A 70 -2.48 -4.97 -14.38
C PRO A 70 -2.31 -3.85 -13.34
N LEU A 71 -3.41 -3.15 -13.04
CA LEU A 71 -3.44 -2.12 -12.01
C LEU A 71 -3.22 -2.70 -10.61
N LEU A 72 -3.85 -3.84 -10.29
CA LEU A 72 -3.63 -4.53 -9.02
C LEU A 72 -2.19 -5.04 -8.89
N ALA A 73 -1.60 -5.55 -9.97
CA ALA A 73 -0.22 -5.99 -9.99
C ALA A 73 0.75 -4.81 -9.75
N ALA A 74 0.54 -3.68 -10.43
CA ALA A 74 1.32 -2.47 -10.20
C ALA A 74 1.16 -1.94 -8.77
N ALA A 75 -0.07 -1.90 -8.24
CA ALA A 75 -0.34 -1.50 -6.86
C ALA A 75 0.36 -2.42 -5.85
N ALA A 76 0.33 -3.74 -6.08
CA ALA A 76 1.02 -4.72 -5.25
C ALA A 76 2.54 -4.54 -5.27
N LEU A 77 3.13 -4.26 -6.44
CA LEU A 77 4.57 -3.97 -6.57
C LEU A 77 4.96 -2.71 -5.79
N ILE A 78 4.23 -1.61 -5.98
CA ILE A 78 4.49 -0.35 -5.26
C ILE A 78 4.33 -0.53 -3.76
N TRP A 79 3.29 -1.25 -3.33
CA TRP A 79 3.08 -1.60 -1.93
C TRP A 79 4.24 -2.43 -1.37
N ALA A 80 4.71 -3.44 -2.10
CA ALA A 80 5.83 -4.28 -1.68
C ALA A 80 7.14 -3.47 -1.55
N VAL A 81 7.40 -2.54 -2.47
CA VAL A 81 8.56 -1.62 -2.37
C VAL A 81 8.43 -0.73 -1.14
N GLY A 82 7.24 -0.17 -0.87
CA GLY A 82 7.00 0.63 0.33
C GLY A 82 7.18 -0.17 1.61
N LEU A 83 6.67 -1.40 1.66
CA LEU A 83 6.85 -2.30 2.79
C LEU A 83 8.32 -2.68 3.01
N ALA A 84 9.07 -2.96 1.93
CA ALA A 84 10.49 -3.26 2.01
C ALA A 84 11.29 -2.04 2.51
N ASP A 85 10.93 -0.83 2.07
CA ASP A 85 11.53 0.43 2.54
C ASP A 85 11.28 0.64 4.05
N ASP A 86 10.04 0.43 4.51
CA ASP A 86 9.67 0.52 5.94
C ASP A 86 10.49 -0.44 6.82
N LEU A 87 10.86 -1.60 6.29
CA LEU A 87 11.58 -2.67 7.01
C LEU A 87 13.10 -2.59 6.91
N SER A 88 13.64 -2.03 5.81
CA SER A 88 15.07 -2.14 5.49
C SER A 88 15.78 -0.83 5.12
N ASN A 89 15.08 0.31 5.11
CA ASN A 89 15.60 1.62 4.66
C ASN A 89 16.30 1.49 3.30
N LEU A 90 15.51 1.30 2.24
CA LEU A 90 16.06 1.08 0.91
C LEU A 90 16.76 2.34 0.38
N HIS A 91 17.82 2.13 -0.40
CA HIS A 91 18.50 3.25 -1.05
C HIS A 91 17.56 3.94 -2.06
N PHE A 92 17.57 5.27 -2.09
CA PHE A 92 16.68 6.07 -2.93
C PHE A 92 16.67 5.63 -4.40
N GLY A 93 17.84 5.33 -4.99
CA GLY A 93 17.95 4.89 -6.39
C GLY A 93 17.23 3.57 -6.68
N VAL A 94 17.25 2.61 -5.74
CA VAL A 94 16.56 1.33 -5.89
C VAL A 94 15.04 1.54 -5.85
N LYS A 95 14.56 2.36 -4.90
CA LYS A 95 13.15 2.71 -4.80
C LYS A 95 12.64 3.40 -6.07
N ALA A 96 13.37 4.40 -6.54
CA ALA A 96 13.03 5.14 -7.76
C ALA A 96 13.00 4.22 -8.99
N ALA A 97 14.00 3.33 -9.15
CA ALA A 97 14.06 2.39 -10.26
C ALA A 97 12.88 1.40 -10.24
N LEU A 98 12.56 0.80 -9.09
CA LEU A 98 11.44 -0.15 -8.97
C LEU A 98 10.09 0.53 -9.22
N GLN A 99 9.90 1.76 -8.74
CA GLN A 99 8.69 2.53 -8.99
C GLN A 99 8.56 2.93 -10.47
N ALA A 100 9.66 3.32 -11.11
CA ALA A 100 9.68 3.62 -12.54
C ALA A 100 9.35 2.39 -13.39
N LEU A 101 9.93 1.22 -13.06
CA LEU A 101 9.62 -0.05 -13.73
C LEU A 101 8.14 -0.43 -13.57
N ALA A 102 7.57 -0.28 -12.38
CA ALA A 102 6.15 -0.53 -12.15
C ALA A 102 5.25 0.41 -12.96
N ALA A 103 5.59 1.71 -13.04
CA ALA A 103 4.85 2.69 -13.82
C ALA A 103 4.93 2.43 -15.33
N VAL A 104 6.12 2.17 -15.87
CA VAL A 104 6.32 1.83 -17.28
C VAL A 104 5.61 0.53 -17.63
N GLY A 105 5.73 -0.51 -16.79
CA GLY A 105 5.02 -1.77 -16.97
C GLY A 105 3.51 -1.56 -17.02
N LEU A 106 2.95 -0.78 -16.09
CA LEU A 106 1.52 -0.47 -16.09
C LEU A 106 1.08 0.22 -17.39
N LEU A 107 1.84 1.22 -17.87
CA LEU A 107 1.52 1.92 -19.12
C LEU A 107 1.53 0.99 -20.34
N LEU A 108 2.43 0.01 -20.38
CA LEU A 108 2.51 -0.95 -21.48
C LEU A 108 1.36 -1.96 -21.48
N PHE A 109 0.95 -2.44 -20.30
CA PHE A 109 -0.10 -3.46 -20.17
C PHE A 109 -1.52 -2.89 -19.99
N TYR A 110 -1.63 -1.63 -19.59
CA TYR A 110 -2.90 -0.94 -19.34
C TYR A 110 -2.79 0.52 -19.82
N PRO A 111 -2.65 0.74 -21.14
CA PRO A 111 -2.55 2.09 -21.68
C PRO A 111 -3.84 2.86 -21.42
N PRO A 112 -3.76 4.15 -21.04
CA PRO A 112 -4.94 4.99 -20.92
C PRO A 112 -5.65 5.09 -22.27
N THR A 113 -6.98 5.18 -22.25
CA THR A 113 -7.84 5.26 -23.44
C THR A 113 -7.56 6.47 -24.34
N ILE A 114 -6.76 7.43 -23.88
CA ILE A 114 -6.33 8.61 -24.66
C ILE A 114 -5.20 8.25 -25.64
N LEU A 115 -4.49 7.14 -25.39
CA LEU A 115 -3.35 6.68 -26.21
C LEU A 115 -3.71 5.54 -27.18
N SER A 116 -4.96 5.07 -27.17
CA SER A 116 -5.52 4.02 -28.03
C SER A 116 -6.48 4.62 -29.07
#